data_AF-A0A937H8V4-F1
#
_entry.id   AF-A0A937H8V4-F1
#
_cell.length_a   1.000
_cell.length_b   1.000
_cell.length_c   1.000
_cell.angle_alpha   90.00
_cell.angle_beta   90.00
_cell.angle_gamma   90.00
#
_symmetry.space_group_name_H-M   'P 1'
#
loop_
_entity.id
_entity.type
_entity.pdbx_description
1 polymer ?
#
loop_
_entity_poly.entity_id
_entity_poly.type
_entity_poly.pdbx_seq_one_letter_code
_entity_poly.pdbx_strand_id
1 'polypeptide(L)' 'MIIKHIKSSDTWLVRKGRKVLYRGPISPLSSSRILAVALKRDGLKLVA' A
#
# COMPACT_ATOMS: atom_id res chain seq x y z
N MET A 1 -8.23 3.83 -3.94
CA MET A 1 -6.90 3.61 -3.34
C MET A 1 -5.86 4.04 -4.35
N ILE A 2 -4.80 4.74 -3.94
CA ILE A 2 -3.76 5.26 -4.82
C ILE A 2 -2.44 4.61 -4.43
N ILE A 3 -1.74 4.06 -5.42
CA ILE A 3 -0.38 3.52 -5.30
C ILE A 3 0.55 4.46 -6.06
N LYS A 4 1.58 4.97 -5.41
CA LYS A 4 2.57 5.87 -6.01
C LYS A 4 3.98 5.45 -5.62
N HIS A 5 4.89 5.44 -6.59
CA HIS A 5 6.32 5.36 -6.34
C HIS A 5 6.90 6.77 -6.24
N ILE A 6 7.55 7.05 -5.11
CA ILE A 6 8.27 8.28 -4.85
C ILE A 6 9.73 8.01 -5.22
N LYS A 7 10.09 8.32 -6.46
CA LYS A 7 11.41 8.02 -7.03
C LYS A 7 12.56 8.67 -6.26
N SER A 8 12.36 9.88 -5.73
CA SER A 8 13.40 10.61 -4.98
C SER A 8 13.85 9.91 -3.70
N SER A 9 13.00 9.08 -3.11
CA SER A 9 13.29 8.33 -1.88
C SER A 9 13.18 6.82 -2.07
N ASP A 10 13.11 6.37 -3.32
CA ASP A 10 12.80 5.00 -3.72
C ASP A 10 11.74 4.30 -2.83
N THR A 11 10.63 5.00 -2.58
CA THR A 11 9.62 4.57 -1.62
C THR A 11 8.27 4.43 -2.30
N TRP A 12 7.60 3.31 -2.07
CA TRP A 12 6.22 3.10 -2.45
C TRP A 12 5.28 3.60 -1.36
N LEU A 13 4.26 4.34 -1.79
CA LEU A 13 3.20 4.89 -0.95
C LEU A 13 1.86 4.36 -1.43
N VAL A 14 1.11 3.75 -0.52
CA VAL A 14 -0.30 3.40 -0.72
C VAL A 14 -1.14 4.25 0.21
N ARG A 15 -2.09 5.00 -0.36
CA ARG A 15 -3.01 5.85 0.42
C ARG A 15 -4.44 5.77 -0.09
N LYS A 16 -5.40 6.07 0.79
CA LYS A 16 -6.81 6.26 0.44
C LYS A 16 -7.30 7.54 1.10
N GLY A 17 -7.67 8.54 0.29
CA GLY A 17 -7.97 9.88 0.80
C GLY A 17 -6.77 10.46 1.58
N ARG A 18 -7.00 10.82 2.84
CA ARG A 18 -6.00 11.34 3.79
C ARG A 18 -5.26 10.24 4.58
N LYS A 19 -5.63 8.97 4.44
CA LYS A 19 -5.06 7.85 5.19
C LYS A 19 -3.92 7.18 4.43
N VAL A 20 -2.77 7.02 5.08
CA VAL A 20 -1.65 6.21 4.57
C VAL A 20 -1.85 4.76 5.01
N LEU A 21 -1.90 3.85 4.04
CA LEU A 21 -2.11 2.41 4.26
C LEU A 21 -0.79 1.65 4.28
N TYR A 22 0.17 2.07 3.46
CA TYR A 22 1.51 1.52 3.40
C TYR A 22 2.53 2.56 2.92
N ARG A 23 3.74 2.50 3.48
CA ARG A 23 4.91 3.26 3.04
C ARG A 23 6.14 2.37 3.22
N GLY A 24 6.89 2.10 2.15
CA GLY A 24 8.11 1.27 2.24
C GLY A 24 8.81 1.06 0.89
N PRO A 25 10.00 0.43 0.90
CA PRO A 25 10.82 0.27 -0.31
C PRO A 25 10.29 -0.79 -1.28
N ILE A 26 9.50 -1.75 -0.80
CA ILE A 26 8.99 -2.85 -1.62
C ILE A 26 7.73 -2.41 -2.36
N SER A 27 7.64 -2.75 -3.65
CA SER A 27 6.45 -2.51 -4.47
C SER A 27 5.23 -3.26 -3.92
N PRO A 28 4.12 -2.57 -3.64
CA PRO A 28 2.88 -3.20 -3.20
C PRO A 28 2.33 -4.17 -4.25
N LEU A 29 2.58 -3.92 -5.54
CA LEU A 29 2.08 -4.75 -6.63
C LEU A 29 2.87 -6.05 -6.79
N SER A 30 4.11 -6.12 -6.30
CA SER A 30 4.92 -7.33 -6.33
C SER A 30 4.73 -8.21 -5.09
N SER A 31 3.94 -7.79 -4.10
CA SER A 31 3.73 -8.54 -2.86
C SER A 31 2.27 -8.51 -2.42
N SER A 32 1.60 -9.65 -2.58
CA SER A 32 0.24 -9.89 -2.08
C SER A 32 0.11 -9.62 -0.58
N ARG A 33 1.16 -9.89 0.21
CA ARG A 33 1.20 -9.61 1.65
C ARG A 33 1.12 -8.11 1.96
N ILE A 34 1.80 -7.26 1.19
CA ILE A 34 1.77 -5.80 1.38
C ILE A 34 0.39 -5.26 1.06
N LEU A 35 -0.23 -5.72 -0.03
CA LEU A 35 -1.61 -5.39 -0.37
C LEU A 35 -2.58 -5.85 0.72
N ALA A 36 -2.43 -7.07 1.24
CA ALA A 36 -3.26 -7.58 2.33
C ALA A 36 -3.20 -6.71 3.58
N VAL A 37 -2.00 -6.26 3.98
CA VAL A 37 -1.82 -5.36 5.12
C VAL A 37 -2.43 -3.98 4.85
N ALA A 38 -2.25 -3.44 3.64
CA ALA A 38 -2.82 -2.15 3.26
C ALA A 38 -4.36 -2.18 3.26
N LEU A 39 -4.96 -3.25 2.74
CA LEU A 39 -6.41 -3.47 2.74
C LEU A 39 -6.95 -3.68 4.15
N LYS A 40 -6.27 -4.50 4.98
CA LYS A 40 -6.65 -4.68 6.39
C LYS A 40 -6.65 -3.37 7.16
N ARG A 41 -5.66 -2.49 6.93
CA ARG A 41 -5.63 -1.14 7.50
C ARG A 41 -6.75 -0.24 7.00
N ASP A 42 -7.24 -0.48 5.80
CA ASP A 42 -8.39 0.20 5.23
C ASP A 42 -9.74 -0.32 5.78
N GLY A 43 -9.72 -1.35 6.63
CA GLY A 43 -10.93 -2.02 7.12
C GLY A 43 -11.51 -3.02 6.13
N LEU A 44 -10.83 -3.25 5.00
CA LEU A 44 -11.20 -4.23 3.99
C LEU A 44 -10.51 -5.55 4.31
N LYS A 45 -11.27 -6.62 4.51
CA LYS A 45 -10.71 -7.97 4.53
C LYS A 45 -10.57 -8.44 3.09
N LEU A 46 -9.40 -8.95 2.72
CA LEU A 46 -9.30 -9.82 1.54
C LEU A 46 -10.15 -11.05 1.85
N VAL A 47 -11.27 -11.16 1.15
CA VAL A 47 -12.02 -12.42 1.10
C VAL A 47 -11.25 -13.30 0.11
N ALA A 48 -10.70 -14.40 0.62
CA ALA A 48 -10.03 -15.43 -0.15
C ALA A 48 -11.06 -16.31 -0.84
#